data_AF-A0A733YF69-F1
#
_entry.id   AF-A0A733YF69-F1
#
_cell.length_a   1.000
_cell.length_b   1.000
_cell.length_c   1.000
_cell.angle_alpha   90.00
_cell.angle_beta   90.00
_cell.angle_gamma   90.00
#
_symmetry.space_group_name_H-M   'P 1'
#
loop_
_entity.id
_entity.type
_entity.pdbx_description
1 polymer ?
#
loop_
_entity_poly.entity_id
_entity_poly.type
_entity_poly.pdbx_seq_one_letter_code
_entity_poly.pdbx_strand_id
1 'polypeptide(L)'
;MMHLKNIVAGNPKTPDQYQLTKKFGVVWLYDEKGKNWYEEQKNFAADTLKVAYDKSNIIVAINKDASKINPEGRSVVELPDITANRRADVSGRWMYDSEREQIIRRVYTPEELRQQVEAKKVKLL
;
A
#
# COMPACT_ATOMS: atom_id res chain seq x y z
N MET A 1 3.45 -13.60 7.89
CA MET A 1 3.16 -12.16 7.72
C MET A 1 2.24 -12.00 6.52
N MET A 2 1.23 -11.15 6.63
CA MET A 2 0.25 -10.90 5.58
C MET A 2 0.85 -10.12 4.40
N HIS A 3 0.52 -10.52 3.17
CA HIS A 3 0.88 -9.77 1.96
C HIS A 3 -0.22 -9.91 0.92
N LEU A 4 -0.97 -8.84 0.70
CA LEU A 4 -2.00 -8.74 -0.33
C LEU A 4 -1.47 -7.86 -1.47
N LYS A 5 -1.41 -8.42 -2.68
CA LYS A 5 -0.80 -7.76 -3.84
C LYS A 5 -1.87 -7.29 -4.83
N ASN A 6 -1.59 -6.15 -5.47
CA ASN A 6 -2.36 -5.63 -6.60
C ASN A 6 -3.86 -5.54 -6.31
N ILE A 7 -4.22 -4.92 -5.19
CA ILE A 7 -5.60 -4.80 -4.74
C ILE A 7 -6.36 -3.85 -5.66
N VAL A 8 -7.48 -4.34 -6.19
CA VAL A 8 -8.35 -3.61 -7.12
C VAL A 8 -9.82 -3.77 -6.74
N ALA A 9 -10.66 -2.84 -7.19
CA ALA A 9 -12.09 -2.97 -7.06
C ALA A 9 -12.61 -4.19 -7.85
N GLY A 10 -13.60 -4.88 -7.28
CA GLY A 10 -14.26 -6.01 -7.91
C GLY A 10 -15.75 -6.07 -7.54
N ASN A 11 -16.47 -6.93 -8.25
CA ASN A 11 -17.89 -7.16 -7.99
C ASN A 11 -18.10 -7.87 -6.64
N PRO A 12 -19.23 -7.61 -5.94
CA PRO A 12 -19.62 -8.40 -4.78
C PRO A 12 -19.73 -9.89 -5.14
N LYS A 13 -19.20 -10.75 -4.28
CA LYS A 13 -19.16 -12.22 -4.48
C LYS A 13 -20.17 -12.98 -3.61
N THR A 14 -20.77 -12.33 -2.62
CA THR A 14 -21.77 -12.96 -1.72
C THR A 14 -23.08 -12.17 -1.70
N PRO A 15 -24.20 -12.81 -1.29
CA PRO A 15 -25.47 -12.10 -1.11
C PRO A 15 -25.36 -10.89 -0.18
N ASP A 16 -24.63 -11.03 0.94
CA ASP A 16 -24.43 -9.93 1.89
C ASP A 16 -23.64 -8.78 1.26
N GLN A 17 -22.57 -9.11 0.52
CA GLN A 17 -21.78 -8.11 -0.21
C GLN A 17 -22.65 -7.36 -1.23
N TYR A 18 -23.52 -8.08 -1.94
CA TYR A 18 -24.46 -7.50 -2.89
C TYR A 18 -25.46 -6.56 -2.22
N GLN A 19 -26.07 -6.96 -1.09
CA GLN A 19 -27.00 -6.12 -0.35
C GLN A 19 -26.33 -4.86 0.18
N LEU A 20 -25.12 -4.98 0.71
CA LEU A 20 -24.35 -3.84 1.20
C LEU A 20 -23.96 -2.87 0.07
N THR A 21 -23.56 -3.37 -1.10
CA THR A 21 -23.32 -2.52 -2.28
C THR A 21 -24.61 -1.83 -2.71
N LYS A 22 -25.73 -2.54 -2.80
CA LYS A 22 -27.01 -1.97 -3.20
C LYS A 22 -27.50 -0.89 -2.23
N LYS A 23 -27.31 -1.09 -0.92
CA LYS A 23 -27.83 -0.21 0.12
C LYS A 23 -26.92 0.98 0.44
N PHE A 24 -25.60 0.78 0.39
CA PHE A 24 -24.61 1.75 0.88
C PHE A 24 -23.52 2.10 -0.15
N GLY A 25 -23.54 1.52 -1.35
CA GLY A 25 -22.52 1.79 -2.37
C GLY A 25 -21.14 1.25 -2.04
N VAL A 26 -21.05 0.19 -1.22
CA VAL A 26 -19.76 -0.42 -0.82
C VAL A 26 -18.98 -0.88 -2.05
N VAL A 27 -17.73 -0.40 -2.15
CA VAL A 27 -16.73 -0.85 -3.13
C VAL A 27 -15.91 -1.98 -2.51
N TRP A 28 -15.97 -3.16 -3.12
CA TRP A 28 -15.24 -4.34 -2.67
C TRP A 28 -13.86 -4.39 -3.29
N LEU A 29 -12.85 -4.60 -2.46
CA LEU A 29 -11.45 -4.61 -2.87
C LEU A 29 -10.90 -6.04 -2.75
N TYR A 30 -10.24 -6.52 -3.80
CA TYR A 30 -9.68 -7.86 -3.86
C TYR A 30 -8.22 -7.83 -4.32
N ASP A 31 -7.40 -8.67 -3.72
CA ASP A 31 -6.02 -8.90 -4.18
C ASP A 31 -5.98 -9.76 -5.46
N GLU A 32 -4.78 -9.93 -6.02
CA GLU A 32 -4.56 -10.74 -7.23
C GLU A 32 -4.95 -12.22 -7.09
N LYS A 33 -5.09 -12.72 -5.86
CA LYS A 33 -5.53 -14.09 -5.54
C LYS A 33 -7.02 -14.15 -5.22
N GLY A 34 -7.73 -13.02 -5.33
CA GLY A 34 -9.16 -12.90 -5.10
C GLY A 34 -9.58 -12.80 -3.64
N LYS A 35 -8.65 -12.60 -2.70
CA LYS A 35 -8.93 -12.39 -1.27
C LYS A 35 -9.51 -11.00 -1.04
N ASN A 36 -10.55 -10.91 -0.22
CA ASN A 36 -11.23 -9.65 0.06
C ASN A 36 -10.48 -8.83 1.13
N TRP A 37 -10.15 -7.58 0.83
CA TRP A 37 -9.43 -6.70 1.74
C TRP A 37 -10.09 -6.60 3.13
N TYR A 38 -11.39 -6.35 3.19
CA TYR A 38 -12.09 -6.10 4.45
C TYR A 38 -12.16 -7.36 5.32
N GLU A 39 -12.30 -8.53 4.71
CA GLU A 39 -12.33 -9.81 5.42
C GLU A 39 -10.94 -10.20 5.94
N GLU A 40 -9.88 -9.83 5.23
CA GLU A 40 -8.49 -10.14 5.60
C GLU A 40 -7.92 -9.21 6.68
N GLN A 41 -8.56 -8.07 6.99
CA GLN A 41 -8.08 -7.14 8.03
C GLN A 41 -7.87 -7.81 9.39
N LYS A 42 -8.73 -8.77 9.74
CA LYS A 42 -8.65 -9.52 11.01
C LYS A 42 -7.44 -10.45 11.09
N ASN A 43 -6.80 -10.77 9.96
CA ASN A 43 -5.66 -11.69 9.90
C ASN A 43 -4.32 -10.97 10.10
N PHE A 44 -4.32 -9.63 10.18
CA PHE A 44 -3.16 -8.85 10.53
C PHE A 44 -2.94 -8.84 12.06
N ALA A 45 -1.69 -9.00 12.50
CA ALA A 45 -1.35 -8.91 13.91
C ALA A 45 -1.49 -7.47 14.43
N ALA A 46 -1.86 -7.26 15.69
CA ALA A 46 -2.12 -5.92 16.22
C ALA A 46 -0.86 -5.05 16.38
N ASP A 47 0.30 -5.67 16.62
CA ASP A 47 1.57 -5.04 16.95
C ASP A 47 2.53 -4.87 15.75
N THR A 48 2.05 -5.12 14.54
CA THR A 48 2.81 -4.97 13.29
C THR A 48 2.47 -3.70 12.52
N LEU A 49 3.38 -3.28 11.63
CA LEU A 49 3.14 -2.22 10.66
C LEU A 49 2.46 -2.77 9.41
N LYS A 50 1.49 -2.04 8.87
CA LYS A 50 0.81 -2.31 7.60
C LYS A 50 1.27 -1.24 6.65
N VAL A 51 1.96 -1.66 5.61
CA VAL A 51 2.61 -0.76 4.65
C VAL A 51 1.93 -0.94 3.31
N ALA A 52 1.29 0.12 2.84
CA ALA A 52 0.75 0.17 1.49
C ALA A 52 1.78 0.78 0.54
N TYR A 53 1.99 0.13 -0.60
CA TYR A 53 2.89 0.60 -1.65
C TYR A 53 2.23 0.54 -3.02
N ASP A 54 2.61 1.47 -3.91
CA ASP A 54 2.08 1.58 -5.26
C ASP A 54 2.79 0.64 -6.26
N LYS A 55 2.41 0.73 -7.54
CA LYS A 55 3.00 -0.10 -8.62
C LYS A 55 4.49 0.17 -8.86
N SER A 56 5.00 1.31 -8.42
CA SER A 56 6.42 1.68 -8.45
C SER A 56 7.14 1.31 -7.16
N ASN A 57 6.50 0.48 -6.32
CA ASN A 57 6.95 0.06 -5.00
C ASN A 57 7.10 1.20 -3.98
N ILE A 58 6.63 2.41 -4.28
CA ILE A 58 6.77 3.57 -3.40
C ILE A 58 5.76 3.43 -2.25
N ILE A 59 6.21 3.66 -1.03
CA ILE A 59 5.36 3.61 0.15
C ILE A 59 4.46 4.84 0.19
N VAL A 60 3.16 4.60 0.33
CA VAL A 60 2.10 5.63 0.29
C VAL A 60 1.21 5.62 1.52
N ALA A 61 1.21 4.53 2.32
CA ALA A 61 0.57 4.51 3.62
C ALA A 61 1.34 3.61 4.60
N ILE A 62 1.39 4.02 5.87
CA ILE A 62 1.91 3.20 6.98
C ILE A 62 0.93 3.36 8.14
N ASN A 63 0.41 2.26 8.67
CA ASN A 63 -0.44 2.29 9.86
C ASN A 63 -0.30 0.99 10.67
N LYS A 64 -0.62 1.02 11.97
CA LYS A 64 -0.77 -0.20 12.77
C LYS A 64 -2.17 -0.80 12.64
N ASP A 65 -3.15 0.01 12.29
CA ASP A 65 -4.53 -0.42 12.03
C ASP A 65 -4.76 -0.52 10.53
N ALA A 66 -5.00 -1.75 10.04
CA ALA A 66 -5.27 -2.02 8.63
C ALA A 66 -6.53 -1.29 8.15
N SER A 67 -7.53 -1.10 9.01
CA SER A 67 -8.79 -0.45 8.65
C SER A 67 -8.63 1.02 8.25
N LYS A 68 -7.50 1.64 8.60
CA LYS A 68 -7.16 3.03 8.24
C LYS A 68 -6.53 3.17 6.85
N ILE A 69 -6.36 2.06 6.13
CA ILE A 69 -5.76 2.04 4.80
C ILE A 69 -6.84 1.77 3.76
N ASN A 70 -6.92 2.64 2.73
CA ASN A 70 -7.61 2.36 1.49
C ASN A 70 -6.58 1.89 0.44
N PRO A 71 -6.48 0.58 0.15
CA PRO A 71 -5.44 0.04 -0.70
C PRO A 71 -5.85 -0.09 -2.18
N GLU A 72 -6.91 0.58 -2.62
CA GLU A 72 -7.31 0.54 -4.03
C GLU A 72 -6.15 0.95 -4.94
N GLY A 73 -5.83 0.10 -5.92
CA GLY A 73 -4.72 0.26 -6.86
C GLY A 73 -3.33 -0.01 -6.29
N ARG A 74 -3.22 -0.56 -5.07
CA ARG A 74 -1.98 -0.71 -4.30
C ARG A 74 -1.81 -2.14 -3.77
N SER A 75 -0.66 -2.42 -3.18
CA SER A 75 -0.40 -3.64 -2.41
C SER A 75 -0.22 -3.29 -0.94
N VAL A 76 -0.55 -4.20 -0.03
CA VAL A 76 -0.36 -4.05 1.42
C VAL A 76 0.45 -5.22 1.96
N VAL A 77 1.53 -4.91 2.67
CA VAL A 77 2.37 -5.89 3.36
C VAL A 77 2.42 -5.61 4.86
N GLU A 78 2.41 -6.68 5.64
CA GLU A 78 2.65 -6.66 7.07
C GLU A 78 4.14 -6.80 7.38
N LEU A 79 4.65 -5.91 8.22
CA LEU A 79 6.05 -5.88 8.62
C LEU A 79 6.19 -5.74 10.13
N PRO A 80 7.28 -6.28 10.73
CA PRO A 80 7.51 -6.13 12.16
C PRO A 80 7.75 -4.65 12.52
N ASP A 81 7.23 -4.24 13.68
CA ASP A 81 7.35 -2.87 14.19
C ASP A 81 8.71 -2.61 14.87
N ILE A 82 9.77 -2.66 14.07
CA ILE A 82 11.17 -2.50 14.51
C ILE A 82 11.73 -1.12 14.14
N THR A 83 12.82 -0.72 14.81
CA THR A 83 13.50 0.57 14.60
C THR A 83 13.87 0.83 13.14
N ALA A 84 14.23 -0.19 12.36
CA ALA A 84 14.55 -0.04 10.95
C ALA A 84 13.32 0.40 10.13
N ASN A 85 12.18 -0.29 10.28
CA ASN A 85 10.94 0.00 9.55
C ASN A 85 10.29 1.32 9.98
N ARG A 86 10.42 1.69 11.26
CA ARG A 86 9.91 2.96 11.80
C ARG A 86 10.59 4.22 11.23
N ARG A 87 11.71 4.08 10.52
CA ARG A 87 12.37 5.19 9.81
C ARG A 87 11.59 5.62 8.57
N ALA A 88 10.76 4.74 8.03
CA ALA A 88 10.00 5.00 6.83
C ALA A 88 8.85 5.98 7.10
N ASP A 89 8.59 6.80 6.10
CA ASP A 89 7.47 7.74 6.07
C ASP A 89 6.77 7.65 4.70
N VAL A 90 5.67 8.40 4.54
CA VAL A 90 4.89 8.46 3.29
C VAL A 90 5.34 9.60 2.36
N SER A 91 6.57 10.11 2.52
CA SER A 91 7.06 11.26 1.75
C SER A 91 7.45 10.91 0.31
N GLY A 92 7.25 9.66 -0.14
CA GLY A 92 7.71 9.15 -1.44
C GLY A 92 9.23 8.91 -1.55
N ARG A 93 9.97 8.98 -0.43
CA ARG A 93 11.43 8.70 -0.35
C ARG A 93 11.75 7.26 0.03
N TRP A 94 10.73 6.45 0.26
CA TRP A 94 10.84 5.08 0.73
C TRP A 94 10.07 4.16 -0.21
N MET A 95 10.60 2.96 -0.40
CA MET A 95 10.01 1.91 -1.22
C MET A 95 10.05 0.57 -0.50
N TYR A 96 9.13 -0.32 -0.87
CA TYR A 96 9.13 -1.70 -0.42
C TYR A 96 9.92 -2.56 -1.42
N ASP A 97 10.96 -3.25 -0.94
CA ASP A 97 11.71 -4.23 -1.70
C ASP A 97 11.07 -5.60 -1.49
N SER A 98 10.34 -6.09 -2.49
CA SER A 98 9.65 -7.38 -2.41
C SER A 98 10.58 -8.59 -2.48
N GLU A 99 11.81 -8.45 -2.98
CA GLU A 99 12.79 -9.54 -3.02
C GLU A 99 13.44 -9.74 -1.66
N ARG A 100 13.69 -8.63 -0.95
CA ARG A 100 14.33 -8.62 0.37
C ARG A 100 13.36 -8.48 1.54
N GLU A 101 12.06 -8.39 1.26
CA GLU A 101 10.97 -8.19 2.21
C GLU A 101 11.21 -7.05 3.23
N GLN A 102 11.71 -5.91 2.75
CA GLN A 102 12.12 -4.81 3.61
C GLN A 102 11.80 -3.44 3.03
N ILE A 103 11.79 -2.43 3.91
CA ILE A 103 11.68 -1.03 3.49
C ILE A 103 13.08 -0.48 3.21
N ILE A 104 13.29 0.07 2.02
CA ILE A 104 14.54 0.72 1.62
C ILE A 104 14.31 2.17 1.21
N ARG A 105 15.39 2.96 1.18
CA ARG A 105 15.36 4.27 0.55
C ARG A 105 15.06 4.10 -0.94
N ARG A 106 14.20 4.97 -1.47
CA ARG A 106 13.82 4.96 -2.88
C ARG A 106 15.07 5.07 -3.75
N VAL A 107 15.19 4.13 -4.68
CA VAL A 107 16.17 4.16 -5.76
C VAL A 107 15.51 4.88 -6.93
N TYR A 108 16.09 6.00 -7.34
CA TYR A 108 15.55 6.80 -8.44
C TYR A 108 16.09 6.30 -9.78
N THR A 109 15.24 6.28 -10.79
CA THR A 109 15.70 6.04 -12.16
C THR A 109 16.52 7.24 -12.66
N PRO A 110 17.42 7.05 -13.65
CA PRO A 110 18.14 8.17 -14.26
C PRO A 110 17.21 9.27 -14.80
N GLU A 111 16.01 8.91 -15.26
CA GLU A 111 15.02 9.86 -15.75
C GLU A 111 14.41 10.71 -14.62
N GLU A 112 14.02 10.08 -13.51
CA GLU A 112 13.52 10.79 -12.34
C GLU A 112 14.57 11.74 -11.77
N LEU A 113 15.85 11.35 -11.78
CA LEU A 113 16.95 12.22 -11.38
C LEU A 113 17.07 13.44 -12.29
N ARG A 114 16.95 13.26 -13.62
CA ARG A 114 16.96 14.39 -14.56
C ARG A 114 15.80 15.35 -14.31
N GLN A 115 14.59 14.83 -14.14
CA GLN A 115 13.40 15.64 -13.85
C GLN A 115 13.54 16.42 -12.53
N GLN A 116 14.12 15.81 -11.49
CA GLN A 116 14.38 16.51 -10.23
C GLN A 116 15.40 17.63 -10.38
N VAL A 117 16.47 17.42 -11.16
CA VAL A 117 17.47 18.46 -11.44
C VAL A 117 16.82 19.62 -12.20
N GLU A 118 15.99 19.33 -13.20
CA GLU A 118 15.28 20.34 -13.98
C GLU A 118 14.27 21.12 -13.12
N ALA A 119 13.44 20.43 -12.32
CA ALA A 119 12.51 21.07 -11.40
C ALA A 119 13.21 21.96 -10.36
N LYS A 120 14.41 21.57 -9.90
CA LYS A 120 15.24 22.39 -9.01
C LYS A 120 15.76 23.64 -9.71
N LYS A 121 16.17 23.56 -10.98
CA LYS A 121 16.61 24.72 -11.76
C LYS A 121 15.47 25.73 -11.95
N VAL A 122 14.28 25.25 -12.28
CA VAL A 122 13.08 26.11 -12.46
C VAL A 122 12.69 26.82 -11.16
N LYS A 123 12.80 26.16 -10.00
CA LYS A 123 12.49 26.78 -8.70
C LYS A 123 13.49 27.83 -8.22
N LEU A 124 14.67 27.90 -8.84
CA LEU A 124 15.75 28.82 -8.44
C LEU A 124 15.86 30.05 -9.36
N LEU A 125 14.95 30.16 -10.34
CA LEU A 125 14.76 31.30 -11.24
C LEU A 125 13.51 32.08 -10.83
#